data_AF-A0A941RP25-F1
#
_entry.id   AF-A0A941RP25-F1
#
_cell.length_a   1.000
_cell.length_b   1.000
_cell.length_c   1.000
_cell.angle_alpha   90.00
_cell.angle_beta   90.00
_cell.angle_gamma   90.00
#
_symmetry.space_group_name_H-M   'P 1'
#
loop_
_entity.id
_entity.type
_entity.pdbx_description
1 polymer ?
#
loop_
_entity_poly.entity_id
_entity_poly.type
_entity_poly.pdbx_seq_one_letter_code
_entity_poly.pdbx_strand_id
1 'polypeptide(L)'
;MSIQSEISDVDLILEPSVSDFIQLMKPRVMTLVVFTALAAMLAAPGPINPVLGVIAIVTIAIGAGASGALNMWYDADIDARMARTAARPLPRGRVTADEALSFGGVLAVCSVLTLGVLVNWTAGALLAITIAFYLFVYTMWLKRRTPYNIVIGGAAGAFPPMIGWAAVTGGISFDSILLFLIIFMWTPPHFWALSLYRCRDYERVGVPMLPVVAGLKETRRQILFYSVLLVPLAVVPYFVGLGGIAYLVSASVLGAVFLALAVRVNFTTEGREADTAARQLFWFSILYLYMLFAVLLGEAVVSRILA
;
A
#
# COMPACT_ATOMS: atom_id res chain seq x y z
N MET A 1 38.57 48.07 -10.83
CA MET A 1 38.75 47.28 -9.60
C MET A 1 37.44 47.36 -8.84
N SER A 2 36.46 46.55 -9.28
CA SER A 2 36.01 45.29 -8.64
C SER A 2 35.27 45.53 -7.33
N ILE A 3 33.92 45.46 -7.34
CA ILE A 3 33.04 44.83 -6.32
C ILE A 3 31.61 44.60 -6.91
N GLN A 4 31.45 44.01 -8.11
CA GLN A 4 30.09 43.72 -8.63
C GLN A 4 29.96 42.35 -9.33
N SER A 5 30.97 41.48 -9.24
CA SER A 5 31.01 40.21 -9.98
C SER A 5 31.18 38.95 -9.12
N GLU A 6 30.92 39.00 -7.81
CA GLU A 6 31.06 37.85 -6.89
C GLU A 6 29.81 37.66 -6.02
N ILE A 7 28.64 37.65 -6.65
CA ILE A 7 27.56 36.80 -6.13
C ILE A 7 27.42 35.69 -7.16
N SER A 8 28.42 34.79 -7.15
CA SER A 8 28.25 33.47 -7.74
C SER A 8 27.00 32.87 -7.13
N ASP A 9 26.24 32.14 -7.95
CA ASP A 9 25.15 31.25 -7.55
C ASP A 9 25.44 30.63 -6.18
N VAL A 10 24.93 31.26 -5.11
CA VAL A 10 24.76 30.57 -3.85
C VAL A 10 23.58 29.67 -4.16
N ASP A 11 23.89 28.43 -4.56
CA ASP A 11 22.96 27.32 -4.45
C ASP A 11 22.35 27.45 -3.06
N LEU A 12 21.14 28.03 -2.99
CA LEU A 12 20.32 28.05 -1.80
C LEU A 12 19.96 26.59 -1.59
N ILE A 13 20.86 25.85 -0.94
CA ILE A 13 20.59 24.57 -0.32
C ILE A 13 19.54 24.90 0.73
N LEU A 14 18.27 24.85 0.31
CA LEU A 14 17.13 25.00 1.18
C LEU A 14 17.25 23.87 2.19
N GLU A 15 17.58 24.20 3.43
CA GLU A 15 17.65 23.21 4.50
C GLU A 15 16.34 22.39 4.50
N PRO A 16 16.44 21.04 4.56
CA PRO A 16 15.28 20.19 4.50
C PRO A 16 14.35 20.49 5.67
N SER A 17 13.09 20.83 5.37
CA SER A 17 12.10 21.03 6.42
C SER A 17 11.57 19.70 6.96
N VAL A 18 11.03 19.70 8.18
CA VAL A 18 10.31 18.53 8.74
C VAL A 18 9.20 18.05 7.79
N SER A 19 8.55 18.98 7.08
CA SER A 19 7.52 18.65 6.09
C SER A 19 8.07 17.84 4.91
N ASP A 20 9.32 18.10 4.49
CA ASP A 20 9.96 17.37 3.41
C ASP A 20 10.24 15.92 3.83
N PHE A 21 10.68 15.68 5.07
CA PHE A 21 10.84 14.32 5.62
C PHE A 21 9.50 13.58 5.81
N ILE A 22 8.45 14.25 6.29
CA ILE A 22 7.10 13.65 6.40
C ILE A 22 6.58 13.26 5.01
N GLN A 23 6.86 14.04 3.97
CA GLN A 23 6.49 13.70 2.60
C GLN A 23 7.17 12.41 2.11
N LEU A 24 8.41 12.13 2.53
CA LEU A 24 9.09 10.86 2.21
C LEU A 24 8.31 9.64 2.73
N MET A 25 7.62 9.77 3.88
CA MET A 25 6.84 8.70 4.48
C MET A 25 5.52 8.39 3.76
N LYS A 26 5.11 9.22 2.78
CA LYS A 26 3.89 9.05 1.97
C LYS A 26 2.59 8.84 2.80
N PRO A 27 2.29 9.70 3.80
CA PRO A 27 1.21 9.49 4.76
C PRO A 27 -0.16 9.20 4.12
N ARG A 28 -0.49 9.88 3.00
CA ARG A 28 -1.76 9.68 2.28
C ARG A 28 -1.92 8.27 1.69
N VAL A 29 -0.82 7.65 1.26
CA VAL A 29 -0.85 6.29 0.70
C VAL A 29 -0.90 5.26 1.83
N MET A 30 -0.29 5.57 2.97
CA MET A 30 -0.17 4.66 4.10
C MET A 30 -1.43 4.59 4.99
N THR A 31 -2.37 5.53 4.87
CA THR A 31 -3.57 5.56 5.72
C THR A 31 -4.37 4.25 5.67
N LEU A 32 -4.64 3.73 4.45
CA LEU A 32 -5.40 2.48 4.29
C LEU A 32 -4.61 1.27 4.82
N VAL A 33 -3.29 1.27 4.62
CA VAL A 33 -2.38 0.23 5.13
C VAL A 33 -2.45 0.17 6.66
N VAL A 34 -2.29 1.31 7.35
CA VAL A 34 -2.37 1.37 8.81
C VAL A 34 -3.76 1.00 9.31
N PHE A 35 -4.81 1.43 8.60
CA PHE A 35 -6.19 1.08 8.94
C PHE A 35 -6.45 -0.43 8.88
N THR A 36 -5.97 -1.12 7.84
CA THR A 36 -6.12 -2.58 7.72
C THR A 36 -5.37 -3.33 8.82
N ALA A 37 -4.21 -2.83 9.26
CA ALA A 37 -3.49 -3.37 10.40
C ALA A 37 -4.28 -3.21 11.71
N LEU A 38 -4.89 -2.04 11.94
CA LEU A 38 -5.75 -1.80 13.10
C LEU A 38 -6.98 -2.71 13.12
N ALA A 39 -7.68 -2.82 11.99
CA ALA A 39 -8.84 -3.68 11.86
C ALA A 39 -8.50 -5.15 12.15
N ALA A 40 -7.39 -5.65 11.61
CA ALA A 40 -6.93 -7.01 11.89
C ALA A 40 -6.49 -7.21 13.34
N MET A 41 -5.84 -6.22 13.96
CA MET A 41 -5.46 -6.26 15.38
C MET A 41 -6.69 -6.37 16.29
N LEU A 42 -7.75 -5.61 16.01
CA LEU A 42 -8.97 -5.67 16.82
C LEU A 42 -9.78 -6.95 16.57
N ALA A 43 -9.76 -7.47 15.35
CA ALA A 43 -10.39 -8.74 14.99
C ALA A 43 -9.65 -9.98 15.53
N ALA A 44 -8.35 -9.85 15.81
CA ALA A 44 -7.55 -10.95 16.32
C ALA A 44 -8.04 -11.48 17.68
N PRO A 45 -8.07 -12.80 17.91
CA PRO A 45 -8.46 -13.36 19.18
C PRO A 45 -7.41 -13.06 20.24
N GLY A 46 -7.85 -12.62 21.41
CA GLY A 46 -7.01 -12.39 22.58
C GLY A 46 -6.94 -10.94 23.05
N PRO A 47 -6.45 -10.73 24.27
CA PRO A 47 -6.25 -9.41 24.82
C PRO A 47 -4.95 -8.80 24.28
N ILE A 48 -4.95 -7.49 24.08
CA ILE A 48 -3.75 -6.69 23.92
C ILE A 48 -3.85 -5.51 24.88
N ASN A 49 -2.77 -5.19 25.60
CA ASN A 49 -2.74 -3.99 26.42
C ASN A 49 -2.94 -2.77 25.48
N PRO A 50 -3.88 -1.84 25.77
CA PRO A 50 -4.17 -0.72 24.87
C PRO A 50 -2.94 0.13 24.52
N VAL A 51 -2.00 0.31 25.46
CA VAL A 51 -0.74 1.04 25.23
C VAL A 51 0.13 0.27 24.23
N LEU A 52 0.27 -1.05 24.39
CA LEU A 52 1.01 -1.89 23.44
C LEU A 52 0.33 -1.94 22.06
N GLY A 53 -1.00 -1.93 22.00
CA GLY A 53 -1.75 -1.84 20.76
C GLY A 53 -1.50 -0.54 20.01
N VAL A 54 -1.50 0.61 20.71
CA VAL A 54 -1.14 1.90 20.12
C VAL A 54 0.31 1.92 19.66
N ILE A 55 1.24 1.42 20.49
CA ILE A 55 2.66 1.30 20.12
C ILE A 55 2.81 0.44 18.86
N ALA A 56 2.11 -0.69 18.76
CA ALA A 56 2.15 -1.56 17.60
C ALA A 56 1.69 -0.83 16.32
N ILE A 57 0.53 -0.15 16.36
CA ILE A 57 0.01 0.58 15.19
C ILE A 57 0.92 1.74 14.76
N VAL A 58 1.41 2.53 15.73
CA VAL A 58 2.35 3.63 15.44
C VAL A 58 3.63 3.07 14.81
N THR A 59 4.14 1.96 15.33
CA THR A 59 5.37 1.34 14.84
C THR A 59 5.20 0.75 13.45
N ILE A 60 4.06 0.11 13.17
CA ILE A 60 3.69 -0.35 11.82
C ILE A 60 3.61 0.84 10.85
N ALA A 61 3.01 1.96 11.28
CA ALA A 61 2.93 3.17 10.47
C ALA A 61 4.33 3.76 10.17
N ILE A 62 5.23 3.76 11.16
CA ILE A 62 6.62 4.20 10.99
C ILE A 62 7.35 3.27 10.01
N GLY A 63 7.24 1.95 10.13
CA GLY A 63 7.89 1.01 9.21
C GLY A 63 7.34 1.07 7.78
N ALA A 64 6.04 1.30 7.62
CA ALA A 64 5.43 1.59 6.32
C ALA A 64 5.95 2.92 5.73
N GLY A 65 6.10 3.95 6.57
CA GLY A 65 6.71 5.22 6.20
C GLY A 65 8.19 5.09 5.82
N ALA A 66 8.96 4.29 6.55
CA ALA A 66 10.36 3.97 6.25
C ALA A 66 10.49 3.31 4.87
N SER A 67 9.62 2.35 4.57
CA SER A 67 9.50 1.73 3.24
C SER A 67 9.19 2.78 2.15
N GLY A 68 8.30 3.74 2.44
CA GLY A 68 8.00 4.87 1.57
C GLY A 68 9.22 5.76 1.27
N ALA A 69 10.00 6.07 2.30
CA ALA A 69 11.20 6.91 2.21
C ALA A 69 12.30 6.21 1.41
N LEU A 70 12.58 4.94 1.74
CA LEU A 70 13.57 4.12 1.02
C LEU A 70 13.17 3.90 -0.45
N ASN A 71 11.87 3.76 -0.73
CA ASN A 71 11.39 3.70 -2.11
C ASN A 71 11.65 5.01 -2.87
N MET A 72 11.42 6.17 -2.25
CA MET A 72 11.69 7.47 -2.89
C MET A 72 13.18 7.73 -3.07
N TRP A 73 14.01 7.29 -2.13
CA TRP A 73 15.46 7.31 -2.26
C TRP A 73 15.91 6.53 -3.50
N TYR A 74 15.46 5.29 -3.65
CA TYR A 74 15.89 4.45 -4.76
C TYR A 74 15.32 4.88 -6.12
N ASP A 75 14.09 5.41 -6.14
CA ASP A 75 13.40 5.82 -7.37
C ASP A 75 13.60 7.29 -7.76
N ALA A 76 14.57 7.97 -7.17
CA ALA A 76 14.83 9.39 -7.41
C ALA A 76 15.06 9.73 -8.89
N ASP A 77 15.76 8.86 -9.62
CA ASP A 77 16.05 8.97 -11.05
C ASP A 77 14.78 8.87 -11.93
N ILE A 78 13.88 7.93 -11.60
CA ILE A 78 12.60 7.75 -12.30
C ILE A 78 11.65 8.89 -11.92
N ASP A 79 11.61 9.27 -10.66
CA ASP A 79 10.71 10.31 -10.15
C ASP A 79 11.01 11.68 -10.76
N ALA A 80 12.28 12.01 -11.00
CA ALA A 80 12.68 13.25 -11.67
C ALA A 80 12.10 13.38 -13.09
N ARG A 81 11.77 12.26 -13.74
CA ARG A 81 11.28 12.20 -15.12
C ARG A 81 9.75 12.12 -15.23
N MET A 82 9.03 12.08 -14.11
CA MET A 82 7.57 12.00 -14.07
C MET A 82 6.95 13.32 -13.59
N ALA A 83 6.04 13.91 -14.37
CA ALA A 83 5.36 15.16 -14.00
C ALA A 83 4.68 15.12 -12.61
N ARG A 84 4.22 13.95 -12.18
CA ARG A 84 3.57 13.74 -10.87
C ARG A 84 4.54 13.73 -9.70
N THR A 85 5.77 13.26 -9.90
CA THR A 85 6.71 12.97 -8.80
C THR A 85 7.97 13.82 -8.86
N ALA A 86 8.19 14.58 -9.93
CA ALA A 86 9.25 15.58 -10.05
C ALA A 86 9.14 16.68 -8.97
N ALA A 87 7.94 16.92 -8.43
CA ALA A 87 7.74 17.88 -7.33
C ALA A 87 8.07 17.30 -5.92
N ARG A 88 8.53 16.05 -5.82
CA ARG A 88 8.91 15.45 -4.53
C ARG A 88 10.15 16.14 -3.94
N PRO A 89 10.43 15.99 -2.63
CA PRO A 89 11.60 16.60 -2.00
C PRO A 89 12.95 16.20 -2.63
N LEU A 90 13.15 14.91 -2.93
CA LEU A 90 14.41 14.40 -3.50
C LEU A 90 14.72 14.95 -4.90
N PRO A 91 13.81 14.83 -5.90
CA PRO A 91 14.07 15.35 -7.24
C PRO A 91 14.27 16.87 -7.30
N ARG A 92 13.79 17.61 -6.30
CA ARG A 92 13.98 19.07 -6.18
C ARG A 92 15.26 19.45 -5.43
N GLY A 93 16.06 18.49 -4.99
CA GLY A 93 17.28 18.74 -4.22
C GLY A 93 17.03 19.30 -2.80
N ARG A 94 15.81 19.22 -2.28
CA ARG A 94 15.50 19.69 -0.91
C ARG A 94 15.99 18.75 0.17
N VAL A 95 16.03 17.46 -0.15
CA VAL A 95 16.57 16.41 0.72
C VAL A 95 17.58 15.64 -0.13
N THR A 96 18.79 15.47 0.38
CA THR A 96 19.84 14.72 -0.29
C THR A 96 19.53 13.21 -0.28
N ALA A 97 20.17 12.46 -1.19
CA ALA A 97 20.01 11.01 -1.22
C ALA A 97 20.47 10.35 0.10
N ASP A 98 21.56 10.83 0.68
CA ASP A 98 22.12 10.28 1.92
C ASP A 98 21.22 10.56 3.12
N GLU A 99 20.59 11.74 3.20
CA GLU A 99 19.60 12.06 4.23
C GLU A 99 18.37 11.15 4.13
N ALA A 100 17.83 10.93 2.93
CA ALA A 100 16.67 10.07 2.75
C ALA A 100 16.99 8.59 3.03
N LEU A 101 18.16 8.11 2.63
CA LEU A 101 18.63 6.76 2.95
C LEU A 101 18.80 6.57 4.47
N SER A 102 19.47 7.53 5.12
CA SER A 102 19.71 7.47 6.57
C SER A 102 18.40 7.55 7.35
N PHE A 103 17.52 8.48 6.99
CA PHE A 103 16.20 8.62 7.60
C PHE A 103 15.35 7.35 7.44
N GLY A 104 15.23 6.83 6.21
CA GLY A 104 14.49 5.61 5.94
C GLY A 104 15.09 4.39 6.65
N GLY A 105 16.42 4.25 6.66
CA GLY A 105 17.14 3.15 7.30
C GLY A 105 16.99 3.15 8.82
N VAL A 106 17.15 4.30 9.46
CA VAL A 106 16.97 4.45 10.92
C VAL A 106 15.52 4.12 11.30
N LEU A 107 14.53 4.68 10.61
CA LEU A 107 13.12 4.38 10.89
C LEU A 107 12.79 2.89 10.68
N ALA A 108 13.37 2.24 9.66
CA ALA A 108 13.18 0.82 9.42
C ALA A 108 13.72 -0.03 10.58
N VAL A 109 14.97 0.19 10.99
CA VAL A 109 15.59 -0.58 12.09
C VAL A 109 14.88 -0.31 13.41
N CYS A 110 14.63 0.96 13.74
CA CYS A 110 13.97 1.34 14.99
C CYS A 110 12.55 0.80 15.07
N SER A 111 11.78 0.82 13.97
CA SER A 111 10.42 0.28 13.98
C SER A 111 10.40 -1.24 14.17
N VAL A 112 11.26 -1.98 13.48
CA VAL A 112 11.35 -3.44 13.65
C VAL A 112 11.75 -3.81 15.08
N LEU A 113 12.77 -3.15 15.64
CA LEU A 113 13.23 -3.43 17.00
C LEU A 113 12.18 -3.04 18.05
N THR A 114 11.54 -1.88 17.89
CA THR A 114 10.49 -1.43 18.82
C THR A 114 9.32 -2.41 18.83
N LEU A 115 8.85 -2.85 17.66
CA LEU A 115 7.77 -3.81 17.56
C LEU A 115 8.17 -5.19 18.11
N GLY A 116 9.38 -5.64 17.79
CA GLY A 116 9.93 -6.92 18.24
C GLY A 116 10.08 -7.00 19.76
N VAL A 117 10.66 -5.97 20.37
CA VAL A 117 10.98 -5.93 21.80
C VAL A 117 9.76 -5.59 22.67
N LEU A 118 8.96 -4.60 22.26
CA LEU A 118 7.85 -4.13 23.11
C LEU A 118 6.56 -4.94 22.92
N VAL A 119 6.36 -5.55 21.74
CA VAL A 119 5.11 -6.25 21.41
C VAL A 119 5.37 -7.74 21.25
N ASN A 120 6.03 -8.15 20.16
CA ASN A 120 6.59 -9.49 20.00
C ASN A 120 7.43 -9.61 18.71
N TRP A 121 8.33 -10.59 18.71
CA TRP A 121 9.25 -10.83 17.59
C TRP A 121 8.57 -11.34 16.31
N THR A 122 7.41 -11.99 16.39
CA THR A 122 6.67 -12.41 15.19
C THR A 122 6.20 -11.20 14.38
N ALA A 123 5.58 -10.23 15.04
CA ALA A 123 5.16 -8.97 14.43
C ALA A 123 6.37 -8.17 13.92
N GLY A 124 7.45 -8.10 14.71
CA GLY A 124 8.71 -7.46 14.30
C GLY A 124 9.33 -8.10 13.04
N ALA A 125 9.36 -9.44 12.98
CA ALA A 125 9.88 -10.18 11.82
C ALA A 125 9.01 -9.98 10.58
N LEU A 126 7.69 -10.00 10.70
CA LEU A 126 6.78 -9.69 9.60
C LEU A 126 6.97 -8.26 9.09
N LEU A 127 7.18 -7.29 9.98
CA LEU A 127 7.49 -5.91 9.59
C LEU A 127 8.83 -5.84 8.85
N ALA A 128 9.87 -6.52 9.35
CA ALA A 128 11.18 -6.57 8.69
C ALA A 128 11.10 -7.18 7.29
N ILE A 129 10.39 -8.30 7.15
CA ILE A 129 10.11 -8.96 5.87
C ILE A 129 9.37 -8.01 4.94
N THR A 130 8.37 -7.29 5.44
CA THR A 130 7.59 -6.33 4.65
C THR A 130 8.46 -5.20 4.09
N ILE A 131 9.31 -4.61 4.94
CA ILE A 131 10.24 -3.55 4.54
C ILE A 131 11.25 -4.07 3.51
N ALA A 132 11.88 -5.21 3.78
CA ALA A 132 12.87 -5.82 2.90
C ALA A 132 12.25 -6.22 1.55
N PHE A 133 11.05 -6.80 1.56
CA PHE A 133 10.32 -7.17 0.34
C PHE A 133 9.94 -5.93 -0.46
N TYR A 134 9.43 -4.88 0.18
CA TYR A 134 9.08 -3.64 -0.53
C TYR A 134 10.30 -2.97 -1.16
N LEU A 135 11.44 -2.97 -0.47
CA LEU A 135 12.67 -2.37 -0.97
C LEU A 135 13.34 -3.24 -2.03
N PHE A 136 13.82 -4.42 -1.66
CA PHE A 136 14.67 -5.24 -2.54
C PHE A 136 13.85 -5.93 -3.65
N VAL A 137 12.73 -6.55 -3.28
CA VAL A 137 11.94 -7.35 -4.23
C VAL A 137 11.09 -6.42 -5.11
N TYR A 138 10.28 -5.55 -4.53
CA TYR A 138 9.43 -4.66 -5.32
C TYR A 138 10.22 -3.51 -5.95
N THR A 139 10.84 -2.64 -5.15
CA THR A 139 11.39 -1.37 -5.63
C THR A 139 12.62 -1.58 -6.52
N MET A 140 13.61 -2.33 -6.06
CA MET A 140 14.87 -2.50 -6.79
C MET A 140 14.76 -3.47 -7.97
N TRP A 141 14.07 -4.59 -7.76
CA TRP A 141 14.03 -5.67 -8.75
C TRP A 141 12.79 -5.62 -9.64
N LEU A 142 11.59 -5.86 -9.09
CA LEU A 142 10.41 -6.12 -9.91
C LEU A 142 9.94 -4.88 -10.67
N LYS A 143 9.84 -3.74 -9.98
CA LYS A 143 9.30 -2.49 -10.54
C LYS A 143 9.99 -2.08 -11.84
N ARG A 144 11.30 -2.25 -11.91
CA ARG A 144 12.13 -1.84 -13.05
C ARG A 144 12.26 -2.90 -14.16
N ARG A 145 11.92 -4.16 -13.89
CA ARG A 145 12.29 -5.29 -14.78
C ARG A 145 11.15 -6.18 -15.24
N THR A 146 9.95 -6.12 -14.65
CA THR A 146 8.88 -7.08 -14.98
C THR A 146 7.46 -6.50 -14.97
N PRO A 147 6.57 -7.00 -15.85
CA PRO A 147 5.12 -6.70 -15.82
C PRO A 147 4.38 -7.26 -14.60
N TYR A 148 5.01 -8.17 -13.84
CA TYR A 148 4.45 -8.72 -12.61
C TYR A 148 4.75 -7.86 -11.37
N ASN A 149 5.24 -6.64 -11.56
CA ASN A 149 5.59 -5.71 -10.48
C ASN A 149 4.43 -5.41 -9.52
N ILE A 150 3.19 -5.36 -10.00
CA ILE A 150 2.00 -5.16 -9.16
C ILE A 150 1.56 -6.45 -8.48
N VAL A 151 1.60 -7.59 -9.18
CA VAL A 151 1.12 -8.86 -8.63
C VAL A 151 2.03 -9.30 -7.50
N ILE A 152 3.33 -9.48 -7.76
CA ILE A 152 4.27 -9.95 -6.75
C ILE A 152 4.60 -8.81 -5.77
N GLY A 153 4.84 -7.60 -6.29
CA GLY A 153 5.15 -6.45 -5.44
C GLY A 153 4.02 -6.01 -4.52
N GLY A 154 2.77 -6.32 -4.88
CA GLY A 154 1.59 -6.08 -4.06
C GLY A 154 1.60 -6.81 -2.72
N ALA A 155 2.38 -7.89 -2.59
CA ALA A 155 2.51 -8.63 -1.32
C ALA A 155 2.97 -7.74 -0.17
N ALA A 156 3.90 -6.79 -0.41
CA ALA A 156 4.32 -5.84 0.61
C ALA A 156 3.15 -5.02 1.20
N GLY A 157 2.21 -4.60 0.36
CA GLY A 157 1.03 -3.85 0.79
C GLY A 157 -0.01 -4.70 1.51
N ALA A 158 0.09 -6.03 1.43
CA ALA A 158 -0.86 -6.98 1.99
C ALA A 158 -0.46 -7.54 3.38
N PHE A 159 0.81 -7.41 3.78
CA PHE A 159 1.28 -7.81 5.12
C PHE A 159 0.74 -7.01 6.33
N PRO A 160 0.39 -5.70 6.24
CA PRO A 160 -0.07 -4.93 7.39
C PRO A 160 -1.15 -5.59 8.28
N PRO A 161 -2.25 -6.17 7.75
CA PRO A 161 -3.19 -6.90 8.58
C PRO A 161 -2.58 -8.11 9.30
N MET A 162 -1.64 -8.84 8.68
CA MET A 162 -0.94 -9.93 9.35
C MET A 162 -0.07 -9.43 10.50
N ILE A 163 0.61 -8.30 10.33
CA ILE A 163 1.43 -7.69 11.39
C ILE A 163 0.55 -7.26 12.57
N GLY A 164 -0.58 -6.59 12.27
CA GLY A 164 -1.56 -6.20 13.29
C GLY A 164 -2.16 -7.40 14.04
N TRP A 165 -2.45 -8.49 13.33
CA TRP A 165 -2.93 -9.74 13.92
C TRP A 165 -1.88 -10.42 14.81
N ALA A 166 -0.63 -10.51 14.32
CA ALA A 166 0.48 -11.09 15.06
C ALA A 166 0.84 -10.26 16.30
N ALA A 167 0.59 -8.95 16.29
CA ALA A 167 0.78 -8.10 17.47
C ALA A 167 -0.08 -8.55 18.67
N VAL A 168 -1.26 -9.13 18.43
CA VAL A 168 -2.14 -9.67 19.47
C VAL A 168 -1.85 -11.15 19.75
N THR A 169 -1.77 -11.96 18.69
CA THR A 169 -1.72 -13.43 18.83
C THR A 169 -0.32 -14.00 19.02
N GLY A 170 0.72 -13.22 18.73
CA GLY A 170 2.11 -13.68 18.70
C GLY A 170 2.44 -14.63 17.54
N GLY A 171 1.52 -14.87 16.62
CA GLY A 171 1.64 -15.89 15.57
C GLY A 171 0.98 -15.52 14.25
N ILE A 172 1.10 -16.42 13.28
CA ILE A 172 0.40 -16.36 11.99
C ILE A 172 -0.70 -17.43 12.02
N SER A 173 -1.95 -17.01 11.86
CA SER A 173 -3.10 -17.91 11.74
C SER A 173 -3.66 -17.91 10.32
N PHE A 174 -4.55 -18.86 10.04
CA PHE A 174 -5.32 -18.89 8.79
C PHE A 174 -6.04 -17.56 8.53
N ASP A 175 -6.68 -16.98 9.55
CA ASP A 175 -7.41 -15.71 9.45
C ASP A 175 -6.50 -14.55 9.04
N SER A 176 -5.28 -14.48 9.60
CA SER A 176 -4.30 -13.46 9.22
C SER A 176 -3.86 -13.59 7.76
N ILE A 177 -3.66 -14.83 7.28
CA ILE A 177 -3.32 -15.12 5.89
C ILE A 177 -4.50 -14.78 4.98
N LEU A 178 -5.73 -15.04 5.42
CA LEU A 178 -6.94 -14.70 4.65
C LEU A 178 -7.06 -13.18 4.44
N LEU A 179 -6.83 -12.37 5.48
CA LEU A 179 -6.82 -10.91 5.36
C LEU A 179 -5.71 -10.42 4.42
N PHE A 180 -4.53 -11.03 4.49
CA PHE A 180 -3.46 -10.80 3.51
C PHE A 180 -3.91 -11.13 2.08
N LEU A 181 -4.50 -12.30 1.87
CA LEU A 181 -4.93 -12.75 0.54
C LEU A 181 -5.99 -11.84 -0.07
N ILE A 182 -6.91 -11.29 0.75
CA ILE A 182 -7.91 -10.31 0.28
C ILE A 182 -7.21 -9.06 -0.26
N ILE A 183 -6.27 -8.47 0.48
CA ILE A 183 -5.53 -7.28 0.01
C ILE A 183 -4.66 -7.63 -1.20
N PHE A 184 -4.00 -8.79 -1.16
CA PHE A 184 -3.12 -9.26 -2.23
C PHE A 184 -3.89 -9.45 -3.54
N MET A 185 -5.05 -10.11 -3.52
CA MET A 185 -5.91 -10.29 -4.70
C MET A 185 -6.60 -9.00 -5.15
N TRP A 186 -6.84 -8.07 -4.22
CA TRP A 186 -7.36 -6.74 -4.53
C TRP A 186 -6.35 -5.83 -5.22
N THR A 187 -5.06 -6.02 -4.95
CA THR A 187 -3.99 -5.12 -5.42
C THR A 187 -3.90 -5.04 -6.96
N PRO A 188 -3.91 -6.16 -7.71
CA PRO A 188 -3.89 -6.12 -9.17
C PRO A 188 -5.05 -5.36 -9.81
N PRO A 189 -6.34 -5.64 -9.54
CA PRO A 189 -7.44 -4.90 -10.17
C PRO A 189 -7.42 -3.42 -9.78
N HIS A 190 -7.03 -3.07 -8.54
CA HIS A 190 -6.87 -1.68 -8.10
C HIS A 190 -5.80 -0.93 -8.91
N PHE A 191 -4.55 -1.42 -8.90
CA PHE A 191 -3.45 -0.72 -9.57
C PHE A 191 -3.54 -0.77 -11.09
N TRP A 192 -4.04 -1.86 -11.66
CA TRP A 192 -4.20 -1.94 -13.11
C TRP A 192 -5.27 -1.00 -13.62
N ALA A 193 -6.36 -0.79 -12.86
CA ALA A 193 -7.34 0.25 -13.18
C ALA A 193 -6.69 1.65 -13.27
N LEU A 194 -5.82 2.00 -12.31
CA LEU A 194 -5.01 3.23 -12.38
C LEU A 194 -4.10 3.25 -13.62
N SER A 195 -3.47 2.12 -13.92
CA SER A 195 -2.51 2.02 -15.02
C SER A 195 -3.14 2.18 -16.40
N LEU A 196 -4.43 1.82 -16.59
CA LEU A 196 -5.12 1.97 -17.86
C LEU A 196 -5.19 3.42 -18.33
N TYR A 197 -5.60 4.35 -17.46
CA TYR A 197 -5.69 5.79 -17.80
C TYR A 197 -4.39 6.56 -17.53
N ARG A 198 -3.32 5.86 -17.14
CA ARG A 198 -1.97 6.42 -16.91
C ARG A 198 -0.89 5.71 -17.72
N CYS A 199 -1.26 4.90 -18.70
CA CYS A 199 -0.34 4.05 -19.45
C CYS A 199 0.81 4.84 -20.09
N ARG A 200 0.49 6.00 -20.69
CA ARG A 200 1.48 6.90 -21.31
C ARG A 200 2.51 7.43 -20.33
N ASP A 201 2.13 7.67 -19.07
CA ASP A 201 3.06 8.15 -18.05
C ASP A 201 4.10 7.06 -17.70
N TYR A 202 3.68 5.78 -17.66
CA TYR A 202 4.58 4.65 -17.40
C TYR A 202 5.49 4.33 -18.59
N GLU A 203 4.95 4.39 -19.80
CA GLU A 203 5.69 4.18 -21.05
C GLU A 203 6.83 5.20 -21.20
N ARG A 204 6.57 6.49 -20.92
CA ARG A 204 7.58 7.56 -21.00
C ARG A 204 8.80 7.35 -20.11
N VAL A 205 8.63 6.69 -18.97
CA VAL A 205 9.71 6.42 -18.01
C VAL A 205 10.24 4.99 -18.08
N GLY A 206 9.79 4.21 -19.07
CA GLY A 206 10.28 2.84 -19.31
C GLY A 206 9.91 1.84 -18.22
N VAL A 207 8.88 2.12 -17.41
CA VAL A 207 8.41 1.16 -16.40
C VAL A 207 7.56 0.10 -17.11
N PRO A 208 7.92 -1.20 -17.05
CA PRO A 208 7.22 -2.26 -17.77
C PRO A 208 5.90 -2.62 -17.08
N MET A 209 4.95 -1.68 -17.00
CA MET A 209 3.62 -1.92 -16.44
C MET A 209 2.81 -2.83 -17.37
N LEU A 210 1.91 -3.67 -16.84
CA LEU A 210 1.12 -4.61 -17.65
C LEU A 210 0.47 -4.00 -18.93
N PRO A 211 -0.19 -2.82 -18.91
CA PRO A 211 -0.73 -2.21 -20.12
C PRO A 211 0.32 -1.77 -21.14
N VAL A 212 1.55 -1.48 -20.72
CA VAL A 212 2.67 -1.13 -21.60
C VAL A 212 3.21 -2.37 -22.29
N VAL A 213 3.31 -3.50 -21.57
CA VAL A 213 3.94 -4.73 -22.09
C VAL A 213 2.95 -5.63 -22.83
N ALA A 214 1.76 -5.86 -22.26
CA ALA A 214 0.75 -6.79 -22.79
C ALA A 214 -0.46 -6.08 -23.42
N GLY A 215 -0.48 -4.74 -23.38
CA GLY A 215 -1.54 -3.93 -23.94
C GLY A 215 -2.75 -3.74 -23.02
N LEU A 216 -3.59 -2.77 -23.39
CA LEU A 216 -4.76 -2.38 -22.61
C LEU A 216 -5.84 -3.48 -22.58
N LYS A 217 -5.97 -4.28 -23.65
CA LYS A 217 -6.94 -5.38 -23.74
C LYS A 217 -6.64 -6.48 -22.72
N GLU A 218 -5.37 -6.91 -22.63
CA GLU A 218 -4.98 -7.92 -21.67
C GLU A 218 -5.12 -7.42 -20.23
N THR A 219 -4.71 -6.18 -19.99
CA THR A 219 -4.84 -5.55 -18.66
C THR A 219 -6.29 -5.54 -18.17
N ARG A 220 -7.25 -5.22 -19.04
CA ARG A 220 -8.69 -5.28 -18.74
C ARG A 220 -9.17 -6.69 -18.41
N ARG A 221 -8.72 -7.69 -19.18
CA ARG A 221 -9.05 -9.10 -18.92
C ARG A 221 -8.51 -9.57 -17.56
N GLN A 222 -7.28 -9.19 -17.23
CA GLN A 222 -6.66 -9.51 -15.95
C GLN A 222 -7.36 -8.82 -14.78
N ILE A 223 -7.78 -7.55 -14.92
CA ILE A 223 -8.63 -6.86 -13.93
C ILE A 223 -9.88 -7.69 -13.65
N LEU A 224 -10.60 -8.12 -14.69
CA LEU A 224 -11.81 -8.93 -14.52
C LEU A 224 -11.50 -10.29 -13.87
N PHE A 225 -10.47 -10.98 -14.33
CA PHE A 225 -10.07 -12.29 -13.80
C PHE A 225 -9.76 -12.23 -12.29
N TYR A 226 -8.91 -11.30 -11.86
CA TYR A 226 -8.60 -11.13 -10.43
C TYR A 226 -9.82 -10.67 -9.63
N SER A 227 -10.72 -9.87 -10.22
CA SER A 227 -11.98 -9.48 -9.56
C SER A 227 -12.90 -10.67 -9.30
N VAL A 228 -13.00 -11.60 -10.27
CA VAL A 228 -13.78 -12.84 -10.12
C VAL A 228 -13.22 -13.73 -9.00
N LEU A 229 -11.90 -13.74 -8.79
CA LEU A 229 -11.28 -14.49 -7.70
C LEU A 229 -11.38 -13.77 -6.34
N LEU A 230 -11.27 -12.43 -6.34
CA LEU A 230 -11.34 -11.61 -5.14
C LEU A 230 -12.71 -11.70 -4.45
N VAL A 231 -13.81 -11.62 -5.21
CA VAL A 231 -15.17 -11.58 -4.63
C VAL A 231 -15.48 -12.80 -3.75
N PRO A 232 -15.33 -14.06 -4.20
CA PRO A 232 -15.59 -15.21 -3.35
C PRO A 232 -14.59 -15.27 -2.19
N LEU A 233 -13.31 -14.93 -2.42
CA LEU A 233 -12.30 -14.88 -1.36
C LEU A 233 -12.66 -13.89 -0.24
N ALA A 234 -13.20 -12.73 -0.59
CA ALA A 234 -13.63 -11.70 0.34
C ALA A 234 -14.84 -12.11 1.20
N VAL A 235 -15.61 -13.11 0.78
CA VAL A 235 -16.75 -13.67 1.51
C VAL A 235 -16.31 -14.75 2.52
N VAL A 236 -15.18 -15.42 2.29
CA VAL A 236 -14.65 -16.50 3.15
C VAL A 236 -14.57 -16.14 4.64
N PRO A 237 -14.20 -14.90 5.07
CA PRO A 237 -14.16 -14.56 6.50
C PRO A 237 -15.45 -14.87 7.27
N TYR A 238 -16.61 -14.81 6.63
CA TYR A 238 -17.86 -15.22 7.27
C TYR A 238 -17.89 -16.72 7.60
N PHE A 239 -17.49 -17.56 6.64
CA PHE A 239 -17.56 -19.02 6.78
C PHE A 239 -16.55 -19.59 7.79
N VAL A 240 -15.49 -18.85 8.08
CA VAL A 240 -14.49 -19.24 9.09
C VAL A 240 -14.72 -18.59 10.45
N GLY A 241 -15.81 -17.84 10.62
CA GLY A 241 -16.17 -17.19 11.88
C GLY A 241 -15.38 -15.91 12.20
N LEU A 242 -14.61 -15.39 11.24
CA LEU A 242 -13.86 -14.14 11.38
C LEU A 242 -14.77 -12.91 11.25
N GLY A 243 -15.78 -12.98 10.36
CA GLY A 243 -16.79 -11.94 10.17
C GLY A 243 -18.20 -12.45 10.45
N GLY A 244 -19.07 -11.57 10.91
CA GLY A 244 -20.49 -11.86 11.15
C GLY A 244 -21.37 -11.62 9.93
N ILE A 245 -22.69 -11.57 10.16
CA ILE A 245 -23.69 -11.38 9.11
C ILE A 245 -23.54 -10.01 8.46
N ALA A 246 -23.17 -8.97 9.21
CA ALA A 246 -22.99 -7.64 8.63
C ALA A 246 -21.78 -7.62 7.68
N TYR A 247 -20.71 -8.34 8.04
CA TYR A 247 -19.58 -8.55 7.12
C TYR A 247 -19.99 -9.32 5.87
N LEU A 248 -20.75 -10.43 5.99
CA LEU A 248 -21.21 -11.21 4.84
C LEU A 248 -22.02 -10.37 3.84
N VAL A 249 -23.02 -9.63 4.34
CA VAL A 249 -23.87 -8.77 3.50
C VAL A 249 -23.01 -7.70 2.84
N SER A 250 -22.13 -7.06 3.60
CA SER A 250 -21.26 -6.00 3.08
C SER A 250 -20.30 -6.53 2.02
N ALA A 251 -19.59 -7.64 2.28
CA ALA A 251 -18.67 -8.27 1.35
C ALA A 251 -19.37 -8.70 0.05
N SER A 252 -20.59 -9.23 0.15
CA SER A 252 -21.38 -9.67 -1.00
C SER A 252 -21.84 -8.49 -1.86
N VAL A 253 -22.41 -7.44 -1.25
CA VAL A 253 -22.90 -6.25 -1.97
C VAL A 253 -21.74 -5.48 -2.59
N LEU A 254 -20.69 -5.19 -1.81
CA LEU A 254 -19.50 -4.51 -2.30
C LEU A 254 -18.80 -5.32 -3.40
N GLY A 255 -18.75 -6.65 -3.25
CA GLY A 255 -18.17 -7.58 -4.23
C GLY A 255 -18.94 -7.58 -5.55
N ALA A 256 -20.27 -7.61 -5.49
CA ALA A 256 -21.11 -7.52 -6.68
C ALA A 256 -20.91 -6.20 -7.44
N VAL A 257 -20.83 -5.07 -6.73
CA VAL A 257 -20.55 -3.76 -7.34
C VAL A 257 -19.14 -3.72 -7.93
N PHE A 258 -18.14 -4.26 -7.22
CA PHE A 258 -16.76 -4.34 -7.72
C PHE A 258 -16.69 -5.13 -9.03
N LEU A 259 -17.35 -6.29 -9.07
CA LEU A 259 -17.39 -7.14 -10.26
C LEU A 259 -18.12 -6.48 -11.43
N ALA A 260 -19.23 -5.79 -11.17
CA ALA A 260 -19.95 -5.03 -12.19
C ALA A 260 -19.07 -3.91 -12.80
N LEU A 261 -18.29 -3.21 -11.97
CA LEU A 261 -17.33 -2.20 -12.44
C LEU A 261 -16.17 -2.84 -13.23
N ALA A 262 -15.66 -4.00 -12.80
CA ALA A 262 -14.62 -4.73 -13.52
C ALA A 262 -15.12 -5.23 -14.89
N VAL A 263 -16.35 -5.73 -14.96
CA VAL A 263 -17.04 -6.09 -16.21
C VAL A 263 -17.15 -4.86 -17.11
N ARG A 264 -17.58 -3.71 -16.57
CA ARG A 264 -17.64 -2.46 -17.34
C ARG A 264 -16.28 -2.04 -17.87
N VAL A 265 -15.23 -2.10 -17.06
CA VAL A 265 -13.85 -1.82 -17.51
C VAL A 265 -13.43 -2.76 -18.64
N ASN A 266 -13.85 -4.02 -18.61
CA ASN A 266 -13.52 -4.99 -19.64
C ASN A 266 -14.23 -4.74 -20.98
N PHE A 267 -15.48 -4.28 -20.96
CA PHE A 267 -16.27 -4.06 -22.17
C PHE A 267 -16.23 -2.62 -22.71
N THR A 268 -16.03 -1.61 -21.85
CA THR A 268 -15.88 -0.21 -22.27
C THR A 268 -14.42 0.07 -22.64
N THR A 269 -14.08 -0.05 -23.92
CA THR A 269 -12.68 -0.03 -24.40
C THR A 269 -12.25 1.26 -25.09
N GLU A 270 -13.20 2.10 -25.49
CA GLU A 270 -12.93 3.27 -26.35
C GLU A 270 -13.26 4.62 -25.69
N GLY A 271 -12.53 5.65 -26.14
CA GLY A 271 -12.80 7.05 -25.81
C GLY A 271 -12.69 7.41 -24.33
N ARG A 272 -13.30 8.55 -23.97
CA ARG A 272 -13.34 9.08 -22.60
C ARG A 272 -14.09 8.17 -21.62
N GLU A 273 -14.99 7.34 -22.14
CA GLU A 273 -15.77 6.42 -21.32
C GLU A 273 -14.90 5.30 -20.74
N ALA A 274 -13.92 4.79 -21.50
CA ALA A 274 -12.97 3.80 -21.01
C ALA A 274 -12.14 4.32 -19.83
N ASP A 275 -11.65 5.56 -19.93
CA ASP A 275 -10.94 6.23 -18.84
C ASP A 275 -11.84 6.44 -17.62
N THR A 276 -13.12 6.77 -17.85
CA THR A 276 -14.11 6.97 -16.79
C THR A 276 -14.40 5.66 -16.05
N ALA A 277 -14.59 4.57 -16.78
CA ALA A 277 -14.80 3.24 -16.19
C ALA A 277 -13.59 2.82 -15.33
N ALA A 278 -12.37 3.00 -15.84
CA ALA A 278 -11.14 2.66 -15.11
C ALA A 278 -10.96 3.52 -13.84
N ARG A 279 -11.26 4.83 -13.92
CA ARG A 279 -11.24 5.73 -12.75
C ARG A 279 -12.29 5.36 -11.71
N GLN A 280 -13.49 5.00 -12.14
CA GLN A 280 -14.57 4.57 -11.24
C GLN A 280 -14.19 3.30 -10.49
N LEU A 281 -13.66 2.29 -11.18
CA LEU A 281 -13.15 1.08 -10.52
C LEU A 281 -12.00 1.39 -9.56
N PHE A 282 -11.03 2.24 -9.95
CA PHE A 282 -9.93 2.63 -9.08
C PHE A 282 -10.41 3.27 -7.77
N TRP A 283 -11.28 4.28 -7.84
CA TRP A 283 -11.77 4.94 -6.62
C TRP A 283 -12.72 4.05 -5.81
N PHE A 284 -13.60 3.31 -6.47
CA PHE A 284 -14.46 2.34 -5.79
C PHE A 284 -13.65 1.26 -5.09
N SER A 285 -12.55 0.79 -5.68
CA SER A 285 -11.71 -0.25 -5.06
C SER A 285 -11.07 0.21 -3.74
N ILE A 286 -10.75 1.50 -3.59
CA ILE A 286 -10.30 2.07 -2.31
C ILE A 286 -11.44 2.02 -1.28
N LEU A 287 -12.63 2.50 -1.68
CA LEU A 287 -13.82 2.47 -0.84
C LEU A 287 -14.20 1.04 -0.42
N TYR A 288 -14.15 0.10 -1.37
CA TYR A 288 -14.40 -1.32 -1.18
C TYR A 288 -13.54 -1.88 -0.04
N LEU A 289 -12.22 -1.65 -0.09
CA LEU A 289 -11.32 -2.19 0.92
C LEU A 289 -11.49 -1.51 2.28
N TYR A 290 -11.70 -0.18 2.31
CA TYR A 290 -12.02 0.53 3.54
C TYR A 290 -13.28 -0.01 4.20
N MET A 291 -14.37 -0.16 3.43
CA MET A 291 -15.66 -0.61 3.98
C MET A 291 -15.59 -2.05 4.47
N LEU A 292 -14.94 -2.94 3.73
CA LEU A 292 -14.78 -4.34 4.14
C LEU A 292 -14.04 -4.46 5.48
N PHE A 293 -12.92 -3.75 5.65
CA PHE A 293 -12.18 -3.76 6.91
C PHE A 293 -12.87 -2.93 8.02
N ALA A 294 -13.65 -1.90 7.67
CA ALA A 294 -14.42 -1.12 8.65
C ALA A 294 -15.55 -1.93 9.27
N VAL A 295 -16.27 -2.73 8.47
CA VAL A 295 -17.32 -3.61 8.97
C VAL A 295 -16.71 -4.70 9.85
N LEU A 296 -15.61 -5.31 9.43
CA LEU A 296 -14.87 -6.29 10.24
C LEU A 296 -14.43 -5.69 11.59
N LEU A 297 -13.84 -4.50 11.57
CA LEU A 297 -13.44 -3.78 12.77
C LEU A 297 -14.66 -3.48 13.66
N GLY A 298 -15.76 -3.00 13.10
CA GLY A 298 -16.98 -2.69 13.83
C GLY A 298 -17.56 -3.90 14.55
N GLU A 299 -17.68 -5.04 13.85
CA GLU A 299 -18.14 -6.29 14.45
C GLU A 299 -17.19 -6.79 15.55
N ALA A 300 -15.88 -6.71 15.33
CA ALA A 300 -14.88 -7.08 16.34
C ALA A 300 -14.98 -6.23 17.62
N VAL A 301 -15.18 -4.91 17.47
CA VAL A 301 -15.37 -4.00 18.60
C VAL A 301 -16.66 -4.31 19.35
N VAL A 302 -17.78 -4.50 18.64
CA VAL A 302 -19.06 -4.86 19.25
C VAL A 302 -18.96 -6.18 20.00
N SER A 303 -18.32 -7.19 19.40
CA SER A 303 -18.12 -8.49 20.04
C SER A 303 -17.30 -8.38 21.33
N ARG A 304 -16.26 -7.55 21.36
CA ARG A 304 -15.45 -7.31 22.57
C ARG A 304 -16.19 -6.53 23.67
N ILE A 305 -17.13 -5.65 23.32
CA ILE A 305 -17.93 -4.89 24.29
C ILE A 305 -19.01 -5.78 24.93
N LEU A 306 -19.53 -6.76 24.17
CA LEU A 306 -20.59 -7.66 24.61
C LEU A 306 -20.08 -8.92 25.34
N ALA A 307 -18.78 -9.21 25.29
CA ALA A 307 -18.12 -10.33 25.95
C ALA A 307 -17.68 -9.97 27.38
#